data_AF-A0A496JCH4-F1
#
_entry.id   AF-A0A496JCH4-F1
#
_cell.length_a   1.000
_cell.length_b   1.000
_cell.length_c   1.000
_cell.angle_alpha   90.00
_cell.angle_beta   90.00
_cell.angle_gamma   90.00
#
_symmetry.space_group_name_H-M   'P 1'
#
loop_
_entity.id
_entity.type
_entity.pdbx_description
1 polymer ?
#
loop_
_entity_poly.entity_id
_entity_poly.type
_entity_poly.pdbx_seq_one_letter_code
_entity_poly.pdbx_strand_id
1 'polypeptide(L)'
;MQEISAYELIKEKLHAIPNLRHKGSLFEKISKQFLQEHDSANEYESIDLWYDWELRGKERDKGIDIVITTSNKEYIAVQCKFHQNSISYNDISPFLTQLLSGVGEVRFKKGIIISTSNLTSEAIKAIEQIRSTGMGIDIDEITEEDFIYSRIDWEKFDPTKTEDEIPLCDKKKPRPHQTEAINATKEYFSNPKNKRGKLIMACGTGKTYTSLKIMEALDPKITLFLAPSIALLSQTFREYAQEKSEPFYASIVCSDDKVGKSKDEDNDDINFSELPIKASTRLEDILSVYEKAQKENKRFIIFSTYQSALRIKEAQEAGLKEIDLIICDEAHRTVGAMYSSNERDDKNAFTLCH
;
A
#
# COMPACT_ATOMS: atom_id res chain seq x y z
N MET A 1 -15.69 1.54 15.87
CA MET A 1 -16.22 2.66 15.08
C MET A 1 -16.67 2.14 13.72
N GLN A 2 -17.78 2.63 13.17
CA GLN A 2 -18.04 2.51 11.72
C GLN A 2 -17.04 3.43 10.99
N GLU A 3 -16.58 3.06 9.80
CA GLU A 3 -15.53 3.79 9.05
C GLU A 3 -15.86 5.28 8.87
N ILE A 4 -17.12 5.62 8.62
CA ILE A 4 -17.62 7.00 8.49
C ILE A 4 -17.35 7.82 9.79
N SER A 5 -17.58 7.21 10.95
CA SER A 5 -17.35 7.87 12.25
C SER A 5 -15.85 8.03 12.57
N ALA A 6 -14.98 7.16 12.04
CA ALA A 6 -13.54 7.29 12.22
C ALA A 6 -13.00 8.45 11.37
N TYR A 7 -13.46 8.58 10.12
CA TYR A 7 -13.03 9.64 9.22
C TYR A 7 -13.41 11.04 9.73
N GLU A 8 -14.65 11.21 10.21
CA GLU A 8 -15.09 12.46 10.83
C GLU A 8 -14.24 12.83 12.06
N LEU A 9 -13.93 11.84 12.91
CA LEU A 9 -13.10 12.04 14.09
C LEU A 9 -11.66 12.44 13.72
N ILE A 10 -11.05 11.77 12.74
CA ILE A 10 -9.70 12.09 12.26
C ILE A 10 -9.66 13.54 11.76
N LYS A 11 -10.62 13.92 10.91
CA LYS A 11 -10.73 15.29 10.42
C LYS A 11 -10.92 16.29 11.54
N GLU A 12 -11.84 16.03 12.46
CA GLU A 12 -12.08 16.91 13.61
C GLU A 12 -10.79 17.14 14.41
N LYS A 13 -10.08 16.05 14.74
CA LYS A 13 -8.83 16.10 15.49
C LYS A 13 -7.72 16.84 14.73
N LEU A 14 -7.55 16.56 13.43
CA LEU A 14 -6.58 17.27 12.59
C LEU A 14 -6.97 18.75 12.40
N HIS A 15 -8.25 19.09 12.36
CA HIS A 15 -8.71 20.49 12.27
C HIS A 15 -8.57 21.25 13.59
N ALA A 16 -8.68 20.58 14.73
CA ALA A 16 -8.59 21.16 16.07
C ALA A 16 -7.16 21.56 16.49
N ILE A 17 -6.13 21.23 15.69
CA ILE A 17 -4.72 21.56 16.01
C ILE A 17 -4.53 23.09 16.04
N PRO A 18 -4.09 23.68 17.17
CA PRO A 18 -4.00 25.12 17.34
C PRO A 18 -2.79 25.70 16.60
N ASN A 19 -2.99 26.76 15.81
CA ASN A 19 -1.97 27.47 15.02
C ASN A 19 -1.38 26.64 13.84
N LEU A 20 -1.27 27.27 12.67
CA LEU A 20 -0.73 26.68 11.43
C LEU A 20 0.67 26.06 11.61
N ARG A 21 1.54 26.66 12.45
CA ARG A 21 2.90 26.14 12.66
C ARG A 21 2.92 24.83 13.46
N HIS A 22 2.15 24.74 14.55
CA HIS A 22 2.06 23.49 15.32
C HIS A 22 1.32 22.42 14.53
N LYS A 23 0.36 22.85 13.69
CA LYS A 23 -0.35 21.98 12.77
C LYS A 23 0.57 21.25 11.78
N GLY A 24 1.50 21.97 11.14
CA GLY A 24 2.51 21.35 10.28
C GLY A 24 3.37 20.35 11.03
N SER A 25 3.97 20.77 12.14
CA SER A 25 4.88 19.90 12.92
C SER A 25 4.18 18.65 13.50
N LEU A 26 2.93 18.77 13.96
CA LEU A 26 2.17 17.62 14.44
C LEU A 26 1.79 16.67 13.29
N PHE A 27 1.42 17.23 12.13
CA PHE A 27 1.13 16.43 10.95
C PHE A 27 2.38 15.67 10.46
N GLU A 28 3.56 16.29 10.49
CA GLU A 28 4.84 15.61 10.19
C GLU A 28 5.12 14.45 11.16
N LYS A 29 4.88 14.63 12.47
CA LYS A 29 5.01 13.54 13.45
C LYS A 29 4.05 12.39 13.17
N ILE A 30 2.79 12.71 12.85
CA ILE A 30 1.77 11.74 12.46
C ILE A 30 2.21 11.00 11.19
N SER A 31 2.65 11.72 10.17
CA SER A 31 3.18 11.17 8.93
C SER A 31 4.37 10.25 9.14
N LYS A 32 5.27 10.57 10.08
CA LYS A 32 6.39 9.68 10.45
C LYS A 32 5.89 8.34 10.99
N GLN A 33 4.87 8.33 11.85
CA GLN A 33 4.25 7.09 12.33
C GLN A 33 3.63 6.28 11.17
N PHE A 34 2.95 6.96 10.25
CA PHE A 34 2.37 6.34 9.06
C PHE A 34 3.38 5.65 8.17
N LEU A 35 4.50 6.31 7.89
CA LEU A 35 5.58 5.75 7.08
C LEU A 35 6.12 4.45 7.69
N GLN A 36 6.21 4.35 9.02
CA GLN A 36 6.64 3.11 9.69
C GLN A 36 5.63 1.97 9.50
N GLU A 37 4.33 2.27 9.57
CA GLU A 37 3.27 1.27 9.39
C GLU A 37 3.16 0.79 7.94
N HIS A 38 3.39 1.71 7.01
CA HIS A 38 3.33 1.47 5.57
C HIS A 38 4.53 0.66 5.04
N ASP A 39 5.65 0.63 5.77
CA ASP A 39 6.81 -0.18 5.43
C ASP A 39 6.55 -1.67 5.65
N SER A 40 6.09 -2.38 4.61
CA SER A 40 5.79 -3.81 4.69
C SER A 40 7.04 -4.67 4.88
N ALA A 41 8.19 -4.21 4.37
CA ALA A 41 9.43 -4.97 4.32
C ALA A 41 10.42 -4.61 5.44
N ASN A 42 10.11 -3.60 6.26
CA ASN A 42 11.04 -3.00 7.24
C ASN A 42 12.34 -2.54 6.55
N GLU A 43 12.22 -1.87 5.41
CA GLU A 43 13.33 -1.28 4.66
C GLU A 43 13.82 0.05 5.24
N TYR A 44 13.02 0.74 6.05
CA TYR A 44 13.33 2.05 6.59
C TYR A 44 14.21 1.93 7.84
N GLU A 45 15.48 2.32 7.72
CA GLU A 45 16.44 2.32 8.82
C GLU A 45 16.26 3.55 9.71
N SER A 46 16.04 4.73 9.11
CA SER A 46 15.70 5.96 9.81
C SER A 46 14.61 6.73 9.07
N ILE A 47 13.80 7.47 9.85
CA ILE A 47 12.80 8.41 9.35
C ILE A 47 13.00 9.70 10.12
N ASP A 48 13.65 10.66 9.48
CA ASP A 48 14.11 11.89 10.10
C ASP A 48 13.27 13.06 9.61
N LEU A 49 12.82 13.91 10.54
CA LEU A 49 12.27 15.21 10.14
C LEU A 49 13.38 16.00 9.45
N TRP A 50 13.03 16.83 8.49
CA TRP A 50 14.00 17.59 7.69
C TRP A 50 14.98 18.41 8.54
N TYR A 51 14.51 18.96 9.67
CA TYR A 51 15.36 19.73 10.59
C TYR A 51 16.29 18.86 11.44
N ASP A 52 15.97 17.58 11.62
CA ASP A 52 16.76 16.62 12.38
C ASP A 52 17.72 15.81 11.48
N TRP A 53 17.54 15.86 10.16
CA TRP A 53 18.36 15.14 9.20
C TRP A 53 19.74 15.77 9.01
N GLU A 54 20.79 15.06 9.45
CA GLU A 54 22.17 15.56 9.50
C GLU A 54 22.72 16.03 8.14
N LEU A 55 22.37 15.32 7.05
CA LEU A 55 22.87 15.59 5.71
C LEU A 55 22.26 16.84 5.05
N ARG A 56 21.26 17.46 5.68
CA ARG A 56 20.73 18.74 5.21
C ARG A 56 21.80 19.84 5.21
N GLY A 57 22.72 19.78 6.18
CA GLY A 57 23.67 20.86 6.43
C GLY A 57 22.95 22.19 6.71
N LYS A 58 23.22 23.22 5.90
CA LYS A 58 22.66 24.57 6.06
C LYS A 58 21.48 24.87 5.13
N GLU A 59 21.02 23.88 4.36
CA GLU A 59 19.89 24.06 3.46
C GLU A 59 18.63 24.41 4.25
N ARG A 60 17.89 25.40 3.75
CA ARG A 60 16.56 25.71 4.27
C ARG A 60 15.56 24.69 3.72
N ASP A 61 14.44 24.57 4.40
CA ASP A 61 13.30 23.84 3.87
C ASP A 61 12.88 24.40 2.50
N LYS A 62 12.87 23.50 1.51
CA LYS A 62 12.50 23.74 0.12
C LYS A 62 11.40 22.77 -0.31
N GLY A 63 10.57 22.34 0.64
CA GLY A 63 9.47 21.40 0.42
C GLY A 63 9.86 19.94 0.65
N ILE A 64 10.84 19.62 1.49
CA ILE A 64 11.02 18.24 1.97
C ILE A 64 10.81 18.32 3.47
N ASP A 65 9.82 17.61 3.99
CA ASP A 65 9.51 17.66 5.42
C ASP A 65 10.12 16.47 6.16
N ILE A 66 10.23 15.32 5.49
CA ILE A 66 10.80 14.08 6.05
C ILE A 66 11.77 13.45 5.05
N VAL A 67 12.86 12.88 5.56
CA VAL A 67 13.78 12.04 4.80
C VAL A 67 13.83 10.66 5.41
N ILE A 68 13.65 9.64 4.58
CA ILE A 68 13.80 8.24 4.97
C ILE A 68 15.14 7.73 4.44
N THR A 69 15.90 7.10 5.31
CA THR A 69 17.11 6.35 4.94
C THR A 69 16.77 4.87 4.93
N THR A 70 16.98 4.19 3.79
CA THR A 70 16.76 2.75 3.70
C THR A 70 17.95 1.97 4.24
N SER A 71 17.75 0.69 4.54
CA SER A 71 18.82 -0.25 4.94
C SER A 71 19.97 -0.34 3.92
N ASN A 72 19.71 -0.02 2.65
CA ASN A 72 20.70 0.04 1.57
C ASN A 72 21.36 1.42 1.41
N LYS A 73 21.15 2.34 2.36
CA LYS A 73 21.65 3.72 2.35
C LYS A 73 21.13 4.54 1.15
N GLU A 74 19.93 4.20 0.67
CA GLU A 74 19.20 5.02 -0.29
C GLU A 74 18.32 6.02 0.45
N TYR A 75 18.01 7.15 -0.21
CA TYR A 75 17.23 8.23 0.39
C TYR A 75 15.90 8.39 -0.33
N ILE A 76 14.83 8.52 0.46
CA ILE A 76 13.47 8.81 -0.02
C ILE A 76 13.06 10.16 0.56
N ALA A 77 12.64 11.08 -0.30
CA ALA A 77 12.12 12.38 0.12
C ALA A 77 10.61 12.32 0.34
N VAL A 78 10.12 12.98 1.38
CA VAL A 78 8.70 12.98 1.70
C VAL A 78 8.18 14.42 1.88
N GLN A 79 7.05 14.73 1.25
CA GLN A 79 6.21 15.89 1.59
C GLN A 79 5.01 15.46 2.40
N CYS A 80 4.72 16.21 3.44
CA CYS A 80 3.51 16.19 4.22
C CYS A 80 2.73 17.48 3.91
N LYS A 81 1.58 17.35 3.24
CA LYS A 81 0.70 18.48 2.95
C LYS A 81 -0.64 18.31 3.65
N PHE A 82 -0.98 19.29 4.47
CA PHE A 82 -2.28 19.39 5.12
C PHE A 82 -3.00 20.62 4.61
N HIS A 83 -4.03 20.44 3.78
CA HIS A 83 -4.88 21.52 3.26
C HIS A 83 -6.37 21.22 3.52
N GLN A 84 -7.22 22.25 3.42
CA GLN A 84 -8.68 22.09 3.47
C GLN A 84 -9.29 21.82 2.08
N ASN A 85 -8.58 22.20 1.03
CA ASN A 85 -9.04 22.15 -0.37
C ASN A 85 -8.09 21.25 -1.17
N SER A 86 -7.92 21.48 -2.48
CA SER A 86 -6.97 20.74 -3.29
C SER A 86 -5.52 21.20 -3.09
N ILE A 87 -4.59 20.31 -3.41
CA ILE A 87 -3.16 20.61 -3.49
C ILE A 87 -2.78 20.88 -4.94
N SER A 88 -2.30 22.09 -5.21
CA SER A 88 -1.91 22.53 -6.55
C SER A 88 -0.48 22.12 -6.91
N TYR A 89 -0.15 22.22 -8.20
CA TYR A 89 1.23 22.07 -8.66
C TYR A 89 2.22 22.99 -7.91
N ASN A 90 1.81 24.24 -7.62
CA ASN A 90 2.68 25.20 -6.94
C ASN A 90 3.01 24.78 -5.51
N ASP A 91 2.10 24.03 -4.85
CA ASP A 91 2.30 23.55 -3.49
C ASP A 91 3.37 22.44 -3.42
N ILE A 92 3.50 21.64 -4.48
CA ILE A 92 4.45 20.53 -4.57
C ILE A 92 5.66 20.81 -5.48
N SER A 93 5.65 21.88 -6.27
CA SER A 93 6.74 22.22 -7.21
C SER A 93 8.12 22.33 -6.54
N PRO A 94 8.26 22.93 -5.34
CA PRO A 94 9.53 22.93 -4.62
C PRO A 94 10.04 21.52 -4.29
N PHE A 95 9.15 20.66 -3.79
CA PHE A 95 9.43 19.25 -3.52
C PHE A 95 9.89 18.50 -4.77
N LEU A 96 9.13 18.61 -5.87
CA LEU A 96 9.47 17.96 -7.14
C LEU A 96 10.85 18.42 -7.65
N THR A 97 11.16 19.70 -7.49
CA THR A 97 12.46 20.25 -7.86
C THR A 97 13.59 19.67 -7.02
N GLN A 98 13.42 19.59 -5.70
CA GLN A 98 14.42 19.00 -4.78
C GLN A 98 14.57 17.49 -4.99
N LEU A 99 13.48 16.79 -5.27
CA LEU A 99 13.49 15.37 -5.56
C LEU A 99 14.38 15.06 -6.77
N LEU A 100 14.29 15.87 -7.83
CA LEU A 100 15.11 15.71 -9.05
C LEU A 100 16.54 16.20 -8.89
N SER A 101 16.75 17.35 -8.24
CA SER A 101 18.07 17.98 -8.12
C SER A 101 18.93 17.39 -7.00
N GLY A 102 18.30 16.80 -5.98
CA GLY A 102 18.94 16.31 -4.77
C GLY A 102 19.35 17.43 -3.80
N VAL A 103 19.84 17.04 -2.63
CA VAL A 103 20.28 17.94 -1.56
C VAL A 103 21.76 17.69 -1.30
N GLY A 104 22.61 18.68 -1.59
CA GLY A 104 24.05 18.49 -1.56
C GLY A 104 24.47 17.33 -2.49
N GLU A 105 25.16 16.34 -1.91
CA GLU A 105 25.58 15.11 -2.61
C GLU A 105 24.50 14.03 -2.64
N VAL A 106 23.42 14.19 -1.86
CA VAL A 106 22.33 13.21 -1.79
C VAL A 106 21.48 13.28 -3.06
N ARG A 107 21.16 12.11 -3.60
CA ARG A 107 20.21 11.91 -4.69
C ARG A 107 19.11 10.98 -4.23
N PHE A 108 17.87 11.45 -4.33
CA PHE A 108 16.71 10.68 -3.90
C PHE A 108 16.36 9.62 -4.95
N LYS A 109 16.00 8.43 -4.48
CA LYS A 109 15.56 7.32 -5.33
C LYS A 109 14.05 7.28 -5.51
N LYS A 110 13.32 7.87 -4.56
CA LYS A 110 11.88 7.85 -4.50
C LYS A 110 11.36 9.08 -3.77
N GLY A 111 10.16 9.52 -4.14
CA GLY A 111 9.37 10.52 -3.45
C GLY A 111 8.13 9.88 -2.80
N ILE A 112 7.66 10.44 -1.69
CA ILE A 112 6.35 10.13 -1.13
C ILE A 112 5.64 11.46 -0.87
N ILE A 113 4.39 11.57 -1.29
CA ILE A 113 3.52 12.70 -0.95
C ILE A 113 2.43 12.18 -0.01
N ILE A 114 2.39 12.72 1.20
CA ILE A 114 1.39 12.41 2.21
C ILE A 114 0.42 13.59 2.27
N SER A 115 -0.86 13.32 2.01
CA SER A 115 -1.88 14.35 1.89
C SER A 115 -3.22 13.95 2.49
N THR A 116 -3.91 14.93 3.08
CA THR A 116 -5.33 14.83 3.48
C THR A 116 -6.28 15.46 2.44
N SER A 117 -5.82 15.64 1.21
CA SER A 117 -6.45 16.47 0.19
C SER A 117 -6.09 16.01 -1.21
N ASN A 118 -7.05 16.03 -2.13
CA ASN A 118 -6.80 15.59 -3.50
C ASN A 118 -5.83 16.54 -4.22
N LEU A 119 -4.91 15.96 -4.98
CA LEU A 119 -4.05 16.68 -5.91
C LEU A 119 -4.87 17.22 -7.10
N THR A 120 -4.55 18.41 -7.59
CA THR A 120 -5.16 18.90 -8.84
C THR A 120 -4.63 18.12 -10.04
N SER A 121 -5.37 18.13 -11.15
CA SER A 121 -4.96 17.46 -12.38
C SER A 121 -3.60 17.93 -12.91
N GLU A 122 -3.23 19.20 -12.68
CA GLU A 122 -1.91 19.73 -13.02
C GLU A 122 -0.79 19.14 -12.16
N ALA A 123 -1.05 18.94 -10.86
CA ALA A 123 -0.11 18.31 -9.93
C ALA A 123 0.12 16.84 -10.31
N ILE A 124 -0.96 16.11 -10.59
CA ILE A 124 -0.91 14.70 -11.04
C ILE A 124 -0.10 14.59 -12.34
N LYS A 125 -0.38 15.43 -13.33
CA LYS A 125 0.39 15.45 -14.60
C LYS A 125 1.88 15.70 -14.39
N ALA A 126 2.25 16.57 -13.47
CA ALA A 126 3.65 16.84 -13.16
C ALA A 126 4.36 15.62 -12.53
N ILE A 127 3.65 14.90 -11.64
CA ILE A 127 4.13 13.64 -11.05
C ILE A 127 4.31 12.58 -12.13
N GLU A 128 3.34 12.40 -13.03
CA GLU A 128 3.42 11.48 -14.16
C GLU A 128 4.54 11.84 -15.15
N GLN A 129 4.79 13.13 -15.36
CA GLN A 129 5.90 13.59 -16.19
C GLN A 129 7.25 13.16 -15.58
N ILE A 130 7.43 13.31 -14.28
CA ILE A 130 8.65 12.85 -13.60
C ILE A 130 8.83 11.34 -13.78
N ARG A 131 7.77 10.56 -13.60
CA ARG A 131 7.77 9.10 -13.82
C ARG A 131 8.17 8.74 -15.25
N SER A 132 7.67 9.47 -16.26
CA SER A 132 7.92 9.17 -17.68
C SER A 132 9.27 9.66 -18.21
N THR A 133 9.90 10.64 -17.56
CA THR A 133 11.21 11.19 -18.00
C THR A 133 12.39 10.23 -17.82
N GLY A 134 12.18 9.02 -17.29
CA GLY A 134 13.21 7.97 -17.26
C GLY A 134 14.33 8.22 -16.24
N MET A 135 14.15 9.16 -15.32
CA MET A 135 15.12 9.43 -14.25
C MET A 135 15.16 8.32 -13.17
N GLY A 136 14.26 7.33 -13.28
CA GLY A 136 14.19 6.20 -12.35
C GLY A 136 13.69 6.59 -10.95
N ILE A 137 13.12 7.80 -10.81
CA ILE A 137 12.54 8.29 -9.56
C ILE A 137 11.04 8.08 -9.63
N ASP A 138 10.52 7.34 -8.67
CA ASP A 138 9.09 7.11 -8.50
C ASP A 138 8.52 7.99 -7.39
N ILE A 139 7.22 8.26 -7.44
CA ILE A 139 6.54 9.06 -6.41
C ILE A 139 5.29 8.31 -5.98
N ASP A 140 5.22 7.92 -4.71
CA ASP A 140 4.02 7.33 -4.12
C ASP A 140 3.16 8.40 -3.46
N GLU A 141 1.87 8.14 -3.34
CA GLU A 141 0.92 8.99 -2.63
C GLU A 141 0.32 8.22 -1.46
N ILE A 142 0.36 8.82 -0.27
CA ILE A 142 -0.36 8.35 0.91
C ILE A 142 -1.49 9.34 1.13
N THR A 143 -2.70 8.86 0.97
CA THR A 143 -3.92 9.67 0.97
C THR A 143 -4.58 9.62 2.34
N GLU A 144 -5.64 10.41 2.52
CA GLU A 144 -6.43 10.39 3.76
C GLU A 144 -7.03 9.01 4.07
N GLU A 145 -7.31 8.19 3.06
CA GLU A 145 -7.84 6.84 3.27
C GLU A 145 -6.87 5.94 4.03
N ASP A 146 -5.57 6.11 3.79
CA ASP A 146 -4.52 5.40 4.51
C ASP A 146 -4.54 5.72 6.02
N PHE A 147 -5.09 6.87 6.41
CA PHE A 147 -5.20 7.29 7.81
C PHE A 147 -6.26 6.48 8.57
N ILE A 148 -7.29 5.98 7.89
CA ILE A 148 -8.32 5.14 8.51
C ILE A 148 -7.73 3.80 8.95
N TYR A 149 -6.73 3.30 8.22
CA TYR A 149 -6.04 2.05 8.51
C TYR A 149 -4.83 2.23 9.45
N SER A 150 -4.63 3.43 10.00
CA SER A 150 -3.58 3.69 10.98
C SER A 150 -3.79 2.90 12.27
N ARG A 151 -2.71 2.61 13.00
CA ARG A 151 -2.82 2.20 14.41
C ARG A 151 -3.01 3.38 15.35
N ILE A 152 -3.09 4.61 14.88
CA ILE A 152 -3.26 5.77 15.77
C ILE A 152 -4.60 5.66 16.51
N ASP A 153 -4.55 5.75 17.84
CA ASP A 153 -5.74 5.79 18.68
C ASP A 153 -6.28 7.23 18.67
N TRP A 154 -7.09 7.52 17.64
CA TRP A 154 -7.68 8.85 17.44
C TRP A 154 -8.64 9.29 18.55
N GLU A 155 -9.18 8.35 19.34
CA GLU A 155 -10.00 8.69 20.51
C GLU A 155 -9.13 9.28 21.63
N LYS A 156 -7.97 8.65 21.89
CA LYS A 156 -6.99 9.11 22.88
C LYS A 156 -6.12 10.25 22.39
N PHE A 157 -5.99 10.42 21.08
CA PHE A 157 -5.19 11.47 20.48
C PHE A 157 -5.73 12.85 20.87
N ASP A 158 -4.86 13.66 21.48
CA ASP A 158 -5.17 15.03 21.87
C ASP A 158 -4.33 16.01 21.04
N PRO A 159 -4.93 16.67 20.03
CA PRO A 159 -4.22 17.60 19.14
C PRO A 159 -3.76 18.88 19.85
N THR A 160 -4.23 19.14 21.07
CA THR A 160 -3.87 20.34 21.85
C THR A 160 -2.63 20.14 22.71
N LYS A 161 -2.21 18.88 22.91
CA LYS A 161 -1.02 18.56 23.67
C LYS A 161 0.17 18.33 22.74
N THR A 162 1.32 18.85 23.15
CA THR A 162 2.62 18.47 22.59
C THR A 162 3.10 17.20 23.28
N GLU A 163 2.34 16.11 23.19
CA GLU A 163 2.84 14.79 23.60
C GLU A 163 3.93 14.36 22.61
N ASP A 164 5.03 13.82 23.13
CA ASP A 164 6.15 13.36 22.30
C ASP A 164 5.83 12.03 21.58
N GLU A 165 4.91 11.24 22.14
CA GLU A 165 4.51 9.93 21.62
C GLU A 165 3.05 9.96 21.15
N ILE A 166 2.80 9.42 19.95
CA ILE A 166 1.45 9.29 19.38
C ILE A 166 0.80 8.05 19.99
N PRO A 167 -0.43 8.12 20.53
CA PRO A 167 -1.09 6.96 21.10
C PRO A 167 -1.43 5.95 20.00
N LEU A 168 -1.08 4.68 20.22
CA LEU A 168 -1.32 3.59 19.28
C LEU A 168 -2.26 2.53 19.85
N CYS A 169 -3.17 2.04 19.02
CA CYS A 169 -3.94 0.82 19.24
C CYS A 169 -3.04 -0.40 19.17
N ASP A 170 -3.30 -1.40 20.02
CA ASP A 170 -2.67 -2.72 19.91
C ASP A 170 -3.00 -3.39 18.58
N LYS A 171 -2.07 -4.22 18.07
CA LYS A 171 -2.36 -5.10 16.92
C LYS A 171 -3.54 -6.02 17.22
N LYS A 172 -4.30 -6.36 16.19
CA LYS A 172 -5.44 -7.27 16.31
C LYS A 172 -4.96 -8.63 16.81
N LYS A 173 -5.73 -9.22 17.72
CA LYS A 173 -5.56 -10.61 18.17
C LYS A 173 -6.63 -11.48 17.52
N PRO A 174 -6.30 -12.69 17.06
CA PRO A 174 -7.29 -13.57 16.45
C PRO A 174 -8.37 -13.92 17.46
N ARG A 175 -9.62 -13.77 17.05
CA ARG A 175 -10.79 -14.21 17.81
C ARG A 175 -10.86 -15.75 17.84
N PRO A 176 -11.66 -16.36 18.73
CA PRO A 176 -11.77 -17.82 18.81
C PRO A 176 -12.07 -18.50 17.48
N HIS A 177 -13.04 -17.97 16.70
CA HIS A 177 -13.40 -18.52 15.38
C HIS A 177 -12.29 -18.36 14.33
N GLN A 178 -11.47 -17.31 14.43
CA GLN A 178 -10.32 -17.11 13.54
C GLN A 178 -9.19 -18.08 13.91
N THR A 179 -8.97 -18.30 15.20
CA THR A 179 -7.98 -19.28 15.70
C THR A 179 -8.35 -20.70 15.27
N GLU A 180 -9.63 -21.06 15.35
CA GLU A 180 -10.15 -22.32 14.83
C GLU A 180 -9.90 -22.45 13.32
N ALA A 181 -10.22 -21.42 12.53
CA ALA A 181 -9.99 -21.42 11.09
C ALA A 181 -8.50 -21.56 10.72
N ILE A 182 -7.61 -20.88 11.45
CA ILE A 182 -6.15 -20.97 11.24
C ILE A 182 -5.66 -22.40 11.51
N ASN A 183 -6.06 -22.97 12.65
CA ASN A 183 -5.64 -24.32 13.04
C ASN A 183 -6.16 -25.39 12.08
N ALA A 184 -7.45 -25.32 11.71
CA ALA A 184 -8.07 -26.25 10.76
C ALA A 184 -7.42 -26.16 9.38
N THR A 185 -7.08 -24.96 8.92
CA THR A 185 -6.39 -24.77 7.64
C THR A 185 -4.99 -25.37 7.66
N LYS A 186 -4.24 -25.15 8.74
CA LYS A 186 -2.90 -25.73 8.94
C LYS A 186 -2.94 -27.26 8.98
N GLU A 187 -3.89 -27.84 9.72
CA GLU A 187 -4.09 -29.29 9.77
C GLU A 187 -4.46 -29.84 8.39
N TYR A 188 -5.39 -29.20 7.69
CA TYR A 188 -5.83 -29.62 6.37
C TYR A 188 -4.69 -29.65 5.34
N PHE A 189 -3.88 -28.59 5.25
CA PHE A 189 -2.76 -28.52 4.30
C PHE A 189 -1.51 -29.30 4.75
N SER A 190 -1.46 -29.80 5.98
CA SER A 190 -0.38 -30.70 6.44
C SER A 190 -0.34 -32.03 5.67
N ASN A 191 -1.47 -32.45 5.09
CA ASN A 191 -1.55 -33.60 4.21
C ASN A 191 -1.17 -33.20 2.76
N PRO A 192 -0.08 -33.72 2.18
CA PRO A 192 0.37 -33.34 0.84
C PRO A 192 -0.63 -33.62 -0.28
N LYS A 193 -1.64 -34.47 -0.05
CA LYS A 193 -2.73 -34.73 -1.01
C LYS A 193 -3.71 -33.57 -1.11
N ASN A 194 -3.78 -32.73 -0.08
CA ASN A 194 -4.68 -31.59 -0.04
C ASN A 194 -3.99 -30.38 -0.68
N LYS A 195 -4.35 -30.09 -1.93
CA LYS A 195 -3.79 -28.96 -2.69
C LYS A 195 -4.74 -27.77 -2.81
N ARG A 196 -6.02 -27.94 -2.46
CA ARG A 196 -7.06 -26.91 -2.58
C ARG A 196 -7.99 -26.97 -1.38
N GLY A 197 -8.40 -25.81 -0.87
CA GLY A 197 -9.35 -25.68 0.23
C GLY A 197 -10.23 -24.44 0.02
N LYS A 198 -11.33 -24.34 0.79
CA LYS A 198 -12.20 -23.16 0.80
C LYS A 198 -12.40 -22.71 2.24
N LEU A 199 -12.19 -21.42 2.50
CA LEU A 199 -12.47 -20.78 3.78
C LEU A 199 -13.80 -20.02 3.66
N ILE A 200 -14.84 -20.50 4.34
CA ILE A 200 -16.17 -19.88 4.31
C ILE A 200 -16.38 -19.11 5.60
N MET A 201 -16.52 -17.79 5.48
CA MET A 201 -16.70 -16.88 6.60
C MET A 201 -17.67 -15.77 6.23
N ALA A 202 -18.58 -15.43 7.14
CA ALA A 202 -19.55 -14.35 6.94
C ALA A 202 -18.85 -12.98 6.80
N CYS A 203 -19.49 -12.02 6.13
CA CYS A 203 -18.98 -10.65 6.01
C CYS A 203 -18.79 -10.01 7.40
N GLY A 204 -17.76 -9.17 7.56
CA GLY A 204 -17.44 -8.52 8.83
C GLY A 204 -16.79 -9.42 9.90
N THR A 205 -16.59 -10.73 9.66
CA THR A 205 -15.94 -11.63 10.62
C THR A 205 -14.41 -11.60 10.59
N GLY A 206 -13.83 -10.74 9.74
CA GLY A 206 -12.38 -10.55 9.60
C GLY A 206 -11.71 -11.54 8.65
N LYS A 207 -12.27 -11.75 7.45
CA LYS A 207 -11.70 -12.64 6.41
C LYS A 207 -10.27 -12.28 6.05
N THR A 208 -10.04 -11.02 5.70
CA THR A 208 -8.73 -10.48 5.30
C THR A 208 -7.66 -10.66 6.37
N TYR A 209 -7.97 -10.31 7.63
CA TYR A 209 -7.08 -10.59 8.75
C TYR A 209 -6.80 -12.09 8.92
N THR A 210 -7.83 -12.93 8.79
CA THR A 210 -7.69 -14.38 8.95
C THR A 210 -6.83 -14.98 7.84
N SER A 211 -6.95 -14.49 6.60
CA SER A 211 -6.12 -14.94 5.48
C SER A 211 -4.65 -14.59 5.65
N LEU A 212 -4.34 -13.40 6.21
CA LEU A 212 -2.98 -13.05 6.61
C LEU A 212 -2.42 -14.05 7.62
N LYS A 213 -3.17 -14.32 8.71
CA LYS A 213 -2.71 -15.22 9.77
C LYS A 213 -2.61 -16.67 9.32
N ILE A 214 -3.46 -17.11 8.39
CA ILE A 214 -3.33 -18.40 7.72
C ILE A 214 -2.04 -18.44 6.90
N MET A 215 -1.78 -17.43 6.06
CA MET A 215 -0.55 -17.35 5.27
C MET A 215 0.68 -17.41 6.18
N GLU A 216 0.73 -16.59 7.24
CA GLU A 216 1.83 -16.62 8.21
C GLU A 216 2.01 -17.98 8.88
N ALA A 217 0.92 -18.69 9.20
CA ALA A 217 0.96 -20.01 9.82
C ALA A 217 1.41 -21.14 8.86
N LEU A 218 1.16 -20.99 7.56
CA LEU A 218 1.62 -21.90 6.50
C LEU A 218 3.05 -21.61 6.05
N ASP A 219 3.56 -20.41 6.34
CA ASP A 219 4.91 -19.93 6.03
C ASP A 219 5.36 -20.09 4.55
N PRO A 220 4.54 -19.68 3.55
CA PRO A 220 4.95 -19.67 2.16
C PRO A 220 6.07 -18.65 1.91
N LYS A 221 6.97 -18.93 0.96
CA LYS A 221 7.97 -17.96 0.48
C LYS A 221 7.39 -17.02 -0.56
N ILE A 222 6.53 -17.53 -1.44
CA ILE A 222 5.83 -16.75 -2.48
C ILE A 222 4.33 -16.96 -2.33
N THR A 223 3.59 -15.86 -2.15
CA THR A 223 2.12 -15.86 -2.08
C THR A 223 1.54 -15.01 -3.19
N LEU A 224 0.46 -15.48 -3.83
CA LEU A 224 -0.35 -14.69 -4.74
C LEU A 224 -1.73 -14.45 -4.12
N PHE A 225 -2.09 -13.19 -3.91
CA PHE A 225 -3.42 -12.76 -3.50
C PHE A 225 -4.17 -12.20 -4.70
N LEU A 226 -5.33 -12.79 -5.03
CA LEU A 226 -6.19 -12.37 -6.12
C LEU A 226 -7.47 -11.72 -5.60
N ALA A 227 -7.77 -10.52 -6.09
CA ALA A 227 -9.00 -9.80 -5.78
C ALA A 227 -9.69 -9.28 -7.05
N PRO A 228 -11.00 -8.98 -7.01
CA PRO A 228 -11.71 -8.52 -8.19
C PRO A 228 -11.53 -7.03 -8.51
N SER A 229 -11.08 -6.20 -7.55
CA SER A 229 -10.95 -4.75 -7.72
C SER A 229 -9.68 -4.20 -7.06
N ILE A 230 -9.24 -3.02 -7.52
CA ILE A 230 -8.07 -2.30 -6.99
C ILE A 230 -8.30 -1.81 -5.56
N ALA A 231 -9.50 -1.32 -5.24
CA ALA A 231 -9.87 -0.93 -3.88
C ALA A 231 -9.70 -2.09 -2.88
N LEU A 232 -10.13 -3.31 -3.23
CA LEU A 232 -9.96 -4.50 -2.38
C LEU A 232 -8.49 -4.90 -2.22
N LEU A 233 -7.67 -4.73 -3.27
CA LEU A 233 -6.22 -4.96 -3.15
C LEU A 233 -5.57 -3.93 -2.22
N SER A 234 -5.92 -2.66 -2.37
CA SER A 234 -5.41 -1.59 -1.50
C SER A 234 -5.78 -1.86 -0.04
N GLN A 235 -7.05 -2.15 0.24
CA GLN A 235 -7.51 -2.51 1.58
C GLN A 235 -6.78 -3.75 2.13
N THR A 236 -6.63 -4.79 1.32
CA THR A 236 -5.95 -6.03 1.74
C THR A 236 -4.48 -5.77 2.04
N PHE A 237 -3.78 -5.02 1.18
CA PHE A 237 -2.39 -4.66 1.38
C PHE A 237 -2.22 -3.88 2.70
N ARG A 238 -3.04 -2.85 2.92
CA ARG A 238 -2.99 -2.00 4.12
C ARG A 238 -3.17 -2.85 5.39
N GLU A 239 -4.18 -3.71 5.41
CA GLU A 239 -4.43 -4.65 6.51
C GLU A 239 -3.23 -5.60 6.72
N TYR A 240 -2.65 -6.14 5.64
CA TYR A 240 -1.49 -7.03 5.71
C TYR A 240 -0.26 -6.30 6.26
N ALA A 241 0.05 -5.11 5.73
CA ALA A 241 1.21 -4.31 6.14
C ALA A 241 1.10 -3.90 7.62
N GLN A 242 -0.09 -3.56 8.09
CA GLN A 242 -0.35 -3.18 9.47
C GLN A 242 -0.26 -4.37 10.44
N GLU A 243 -0.92 -5.47 10.10
CA GLU A 243 -1.12 -6.62 11.00
C GLU A 243 -0.05 -7.71 10.85
N LYS A 244 0.95 -7.52 9.96
CA LYS A 244 2.06 -8.45 9.77
C LYS A 244 2.78 -8.78 11.07
N SER A 245 3.05 -10.06 11.28
CA SER A 245 3.92 -10.54 12.34
C SER A 245 5.39 -10.43 11.92
N GLU A 246 5.66 -10.61 10.63
CA GLU A 246 6.99 -10.62 10.02
C GLU A 246 7.00 -9.78 8.73
N PRO A 247 8.12 -9.14 8.38
CA PRO A 247 8.19 -8.32 7.18
C PRO A 247 8.03 -9.13 5.89
N PHE A 248 7.45 -8.49 4.86
CA PHE A 248 7.29 -9.06 3.53
C PHE A 248 7.52 -8.00 2.45
N TYR A 249 8.06 -8.45 1.32
CA TYR A 249 8.08 -7.69 0.09
C TYR A 249 6.77 -7.87 -0.66
N ALA A 250 6.34 -6.82 -1.35
CA ALA A 250 5.09 -6.83 -2.08
C ALA A 250 5.22 -6.27 -3.49
N SER A 251 4.43 -6.82 -4.40
CA SER A 251 4.18 -6.23 -5.71
C SER A 251 2.68 -6.14 -5.94
N ILE A 252 2.20 -4.99 -6.41
CA ILE A 252 0.82 -4.82 -6.85
C ILE A 252 0.78 -4.92 -8.38
N VAL A 253 -0.02 -5.84 -8.92
CA VAL A 253 -0.11 -6.11 -10.36
C VAL A 253 -1.55 -5.91 -10.81
N CYS A 254 -1.79 -4.80 -11.49
CA CYS A 254 -3.11 -4.37 -11.93
C CYS A 254 -3.03 -3.94 -13.39
N SER A 255 -3.84 -4.52 -14.28
CA SER A 255 -3.84 -4.20 -15.71
C SER A 255 -4.53 -2.86 -15.98
N ASP A 256 -3.79 -2.01 -16.71
CA ASP A 256 -4.11 -0.63 -17.12
C ASP A 256 -5.09 -0.57 -18.33
N ASP A 257 -5.46 -1.73 -18.89
CA ASP A 257 -6.06 -1.82 -20.23
C ASP A 257 -7.51 -1.28 -20.35
N LYS A 258 -8.08 -0.69 -19.30
CA LYS A 258 -9.37 0.01 -19.33
C LYS A 258 -9.28 1.53 -19.29
N VAL A 259 -8.09 2.14 -19.32
CA VAL A 259 -7.92 3.61 -19.35
C VAL A 259 -8.47 4.27 -20.63
N GLY A 260 -8.89 3.51 -21.63
CA GLY A 260 -9.38 4.06 -22.91
C GLY A 260 -10.84 3.85 -23.29
N LYS A 261 -11.57 2.87 -22.72
CA LYS A 261 -12.88 2.46 -23.28
C LYS A 261 -13.80 1.78 -22.25
N SER A 262 -14.51 2.57 -21.46
CA SER A 262 -15.97 2.64 -21.49
C SER A 262 -16.46 3.47 -20.30
N LYS A 263 -17.14 4.57 -20.61
CA LYS A 263 -18.01 5.27 -19.67
C LYS A 263 -19.30 4.45 -19.56
N ASP A 264 -19.24 3.35 -18.82
CA ASP A 264 -20.44 2.64 -18.38
C ASP A 264 -20.65 2.95 -16.89
N GLU A 265 -21.89 3.27 -16.55
CA GLU A 265 -22.33 3.91 -15.29
C GLU A 265 -22.15 3.06 -14.01
N ASP A 266 -21.47 1.91 -14.10
CA ASP A 266 -21.17 0.98 -12.98
C ASP A 266 -19.66 0.70 -12.81
N ASN A 267 -18.79 1.40 -13.55
CA ASN A 267 -17.34 1.28 -13.37
C ASN A 267 -16.92 2.31 -12.31
N ASP A 268 -16.77 1.87 -11.06
CA ASP A 268 -16.05 2.66 -10.04
C ASP A 268 -14.75 3.15 -10.70
N ASP A 269 -14.62 4.47 -10.86
CA ASP A 269 -13.47 5.11 -11.50
C ASP A 269 -12.20 4.56 -10.84
N ILE A 270 -11.44 3.75 -11.59
CA ILE A 270 -10.27 3.05 -11.07
C ILE A 270 -9.21 4.10 -10.73
N ASN A 271 -9.08 4.41 -9.45
CA ASN A 271 -8.13 5.40 -8.99
C ASN A 271 -6.85 4.72 -8.50
N PHE A 272 -5.89 4.54 -9.41
CA PHE A 272 -4.58 3.97 -9.08
C PHE A 272 -3.80 4.80 -8.04
N SER A 273 -4.18 6.05 -7.76
CA SER A 273 -3.59 6.84 -6.67
C SER A 273 -3.92 6.31 -5.28
N GLU A 274 -4.95 5.47 -5.15
CA GLU A 274 -5.33 4.79 -3.89
C GLU A 274 -4.44 3.59 -3.56
N LEU A 275 -3.53 3.21 -4.47
CA LEU A 275 -2.64 2.09 -4.23
C LEU A 275 -1.50 2.49 -3.30
N PRO A 276 -1.27 1.72 -2.22
CA PRO A 276 -0.27 2.02 -1.21
C PRO A 276 1.16 1.96 -1.78
N ILE A 277 1.39 1.06 -2.72
CA ILE A 277 2.61 1.02 -3.53
C ILE A 277 2.22 1.02 -5.00
N LYS A 278 3.06 1.60 -5.85
CA LYS A 278 2.80 1.64 -7.29
C LYS A 278 2.52 0.25 -7.87
N ALA A 279 1.42 0.16 -8.62
CA ALA A 279 1.18 -1.01 -9.46
C ALA A 279 2.18 -1.05 -10.62
N SER A 280 2.72 -2.25 -10.89
CA SER A 280 3.46 -2.50 -12.12
C SER A 280 3.00 -3.80 -12.77
N THR A 281 2.86 -3.75 -14.09
CA THR A 281 2.63 -4.91 -14.96
C THR A 281 3.90 -5.35 -15.67
N ARG A 282 5.03 -4.67 -15.44
CA ARG A 282 6.31 -5.01 -16.05
C ARG A 282 6.95 -6.19 -15.33
N LEU A 283 7.38 -7.17 -16.11
CA LEU A 283 8.00 -8.39 -15.58
C LEU A 283 9.27 -8.07 -14.80
N GLU A 284 10.07 -7.12 -15.31
CA GLU A 284 11.31 -6.71 -14.64
C GLU A 284 11.06 -6.16 -13.23
N ASP A 285 9.98 -5.40 -13.04
CA ASP A 285 9.67 -4.80 -11.75
C ASP A 285 9.28 -5.90 -10.74
N ILE A 286 8.43 -6.85 -11.13
CA ILE A 286 8.03 -8.01 -10.30
C ILE A 286 9.26 -8.85 -9.94
N LEU A 287 10.11 -9.16 -10.92
CA LEU A 287 11.32 -9.96 -10.71
C LEU A 287 12.34 -9.24 -9.82
N SER A 288 12.48 -7.92 -9.95
CA SER A 288 13.40 -7.15 -9.09
C SER A 288 12.99 -7.19 -7.62
N VAL A 289 11.69 -7.11 -7.31
CA VAL A 289 11.18 -7.24 -5.93
C VAL A 289 11.37 -8.67 -5.43
N TYR A 290 11.14 -9.66 -6.30
CA TYR A 290 11.38 -11.06 -5.98
C TYR A 290 12.85 -11.34 -5.63
N GLU A 291 13.80 -10.80 -6.40
CA GLU A 291 15.24 -10.93 -6.13
C GLU A 291 15.62 -10.32 -4.77
N LYS A 292 15.07 -9.15 -4.43
CA LYS A 292 15.26 -8.53 -3.10
C LYS A 292 14.73 -9.45 -1.99
N ALA A 293 13.52 -9.97 -2.16
CA ALA A 293 12.91 -10.88 -1.19
C ALA A 293 13.74 -12.15 -0.96
N GLN A 294 14.29 -12.72 -2.04
CA GLN A 294 15.20 -13.86 -1.94
C GLN A 294 16.49 -13.51 -1.20
N LYS A 295 17.13 -12.38 -1.56
CA LYS A 295 18.39 -11.94 -0.96
C LYS A 295 18.27 -11.73 0.54
N GLU A 296 17.14 -11.20 1.00
CA GLU A 296 16.86 -10.94 2.42
C GLU A 296 16.12 -12.10 3.12
N ASN A 297 15.85 -13.20 2.41
CA ASN A 297 15.09 -14.35 2.92
C ASN A 297 13.72 -13.97 3.53
N LYS A 298 13.09 -12.92 3.00
CA LYS A 298 11.75 -12.45 3.38
C LYS A 298 10.68 -13.06 2.47
N ARG A 299 9.44 -13.07 2.94
CA ARG A 299 8.30 -13.51 2.12
C ARG A 299 8.05 -12.51 1.00
N PHE A 300 7.60 -13.01 -0.14
CA PHE A 300 7.16 -12.20 -1.27
C PHE A 300 5.67 -12.41 -1.51
N ILE A 301 4.90 -11.32 -1.52
CA ILE A 301 3.46 -11.35 -1.73
C ILE A 301 3.12 -10.54 -2.99
N ILE A 302 2.46 -11.20 -3.94
CA ILE A 302 1.95 -10.56 -5.14
C ILE A 302 0.47 -10.29 -4.94
N PHE A 303 0.07 -9.03 -4.88
CA PHE A 303 -1.33 -8.60 -4.85
C PHE A 303 -1.75 -8.30 -6.28
N SER A 304 -2.69 -9.07 -6.83
CA SER A 304 -3.06 -8.98 -8.24
C SER A 304 -4.56 -8.93 -8.42
N THR A 305 -5.03 -8.17 -9.40
CA THR A 305 -6.40 -8.35 -9.87
C THR A 305 -6.51 -9.65 -10.64
N TYR A 306 -7.69 -10.27 -10.70
CA TYR A 306 -7.90 -11.46 -11.53
C TYR A 306 -7.57 -11.22 -13.01
N GLN A 307 -7.85 -10.02 -13.51
CA GLN A 307 -7.56 -9.58 -14.88
C GLN A 307 -6.05 -9.57 -15.19
N SER A 308 -5.21 -9.46 -14.17
CA SER A 308 -3.75 -9.40 -14.31
C SER A 308 -3.07 -10.76 -14.13
N ALA A 309 -3.84 -11.84 -13.89
CA ALA A 309 -3.28 -13.17 -13.64
C ALA A 309 -2.37 -13.68 -14.77
N LEU A 310 -2.64 -13.29 -16.03
CA LEU A 310 -1.78 -13.63 -17.17
C LEU A 310 -0.37 -13.03 -17.03
N ARG A 311 -0.23 -11.83 -16.46
CA ARG A 311 1.08 -11.20 -16.22
C ARG A 311 1.89 -11.95 -15.18
N ILE A 312 1.22 -12.55 -14.19
CA ILE A 312 1.89 -13.39 -13.19
C ILE A 312 2.42 -14.67 -13.85
N LYS A 313 1.65 -15.27 -14.76
CA LYS A 313 2.11 -16.41 -15.55
C LYS A 313 3.34 -16.06 -16.40
N GLU A 314 3.31 -14.93 -17.10
CA GLU A 314 4.46 -14.43 -17.86
C GLU A 314 5.69 -14.21 -16.96
N ALA A 315 5.50 -13.69 -15.74
CA ALA A 315 6.58 -13.53 -14.77
C ALA A 315 7.17 -14.89 -14.34
N GLN A 316 6.34 -15.93 -14.19
CA GLN A 316 6.82 -17.29 -13.93
C GLN A 316 7.65 -17.86 -15.08
N GLU A 317 7.19 -17.66 -16.32
CA GLU A 317 7.93 -18.04 -17.53
C GLU A 317 9.27 -17.28 -17.64
N ALA A 318 9.34 -16.06 -17.11
CA ALA A 318 10.54 -15.22 -17.11
C ALA A 318 11.51 -15.46 -15.91
N GLY A 319 11.11 -16.21 -14.87
CA GLY A 319 12.02 -16.57 -13.77
C GLY A 319 11.44 -16.51 -12.35
N LEU A 320 10.18 -16.09 -12.17
CA LEU A 320 9.50 -16.21 -10.88
C LEU A 320 9.25 -17.70 -10.58
N LYS A 321 9.69 -18.18 -9.40
CA LYS A 321 9.49 -19.60 -9.02
C LYS A 321 8.00 -19.94 -8.83
N GLU A 322 7.75 -21.22 -8.61
CA GLU A 322 6.43 -21.72 -8.23
C GLU A 322 5.88 -20.95 -7.02
N ILE A 323 4.60 -20.59 -7.09
CA ILE A 323 3.90 -19.88 -6.02
C ILE A 323 3.47 -20.91 -4.98
N ASP A 324 3.89 -20.73 -3.73
CA ASP A 324 3.64 -21.68 -2.65
C ASP A 324 2.18 -21.63 -2.16
N LEU A 325 1.57 -20.45 -2.19
CA LEU A 325 0.18 -20.24 -1.75
C LEU A 325 -0.54 -19.25 -2.67
N ILE A 326 -1.74 -19.64 -3.13
CA ILE A 326 -2.65 -18.75 -3.86
C ILE A 326 -3.90 -18.52 -3.00
N ILE A 327 -4.23 -17.26 -2.73
CA ILE A 327 -5.43 -16.83 -2.02
C ILE A 327 -6.34 -16.14 -3.03
N CYS A 328 -7.50 -16.74 -3.28
CA CYS A 328 -8.51 -16.20 -4.19
C CYS A 328 -9.63 -15.55 -3.37
N ASP A 329 -9.61 -14.23 -3.24
CA ASP A 329 -10.69 -13.49 -2.58
C ASP A 329 -11.89 -13.33 -3.52
N GLU A 330 -13.07 -13.22 -2.93
CA GLU A 330 -14.35 -13.25 -3.65
C GLU A 330 -14.48 -14.44 -4.61
N ALA A 331 -14.01 -15.62 -4.18
CA ALA A 331 -13.97 -16.86 -4.96
C ALA A 331 -15.35 -17.33 -5.50
N HIS A 332 -16.46 -16.77 -5.01
CA HIS A 332 -17.77 -17.01 -5.60
C HIS A 332 -17.87 -16.48 -7.05
N ARG A 333 -17.03 -15.50 -7.43
CA ARG A 333 -16.92 -14.94 -8.78
C ARG A 333 -16.04 -15.78 -9.71
N THR A 334 -15.32 -16.80 -9.22
CA THR A 334 -14.44 -17.64 -10.05
C THR A 334 -15.16 -18.76 -10.79
N VAL A 335 -16.49 -18.81 -10.67
CA VAL A 335 -17.35 -19.69 -11.46
C VAL A 335 -17.70 -18.98 -12.77
N GLY A 336 -17.24 -19.52 -13.90
CA GLY A 336 -17.25 -18.84 -15.21
C GLY A 336 -18.62 -18.45 -15.79
N ALA A 337 -19.73 -18.77 -15.13
CA ALA A 337 -21.10 -18.63 -15.65
C ALA A 337 -21.78 -17.28 -15.40
N MET A 338 -21.25 -16.40 -14.53
CA MET A 338 -21.92 -15.13 -14.18
C MET A 338 -21.56 -13.92 -15.05
N TYR A 339 -20.58 -14.03 -15.95
CA TYR A 339 -20.09 -12.89 -16.77
C TYR A 339 -20.17 -13.13 -18.28
N SER A 340 -20.84 -14.19 -18.74
CA SER A 340 -21.02 -14.48 -20.17
C SER A 340 -22.36 -13.92 -20.69
N SER A 341 -22.43 -12.61 -20.93
CA SER A 341 -23.50 -12.04 -21.76
C SER A 341 -23.01 -11.43 -23.07
N ASN A 342 -21.69 -11.35 -23.29
CA ASN A 342 -21.11 -10.90 -24.56
C ASN A 342 -20.15 -11.97 -25.13
N GLU A 343 -20.48 -12.51 -26.30
CA GLU A 343 -19.73 -13.54 -27.05
C GLU A 343 -18.35 -13.09 -27.59
N ARG A 344 -17.62 -12.22 -26.89
CA ARG A 344 -16.29 -11.74 -27.32
C ARG A 344 -15.24 -11.52 -26.23
N ASP A 345 -15.47 -11.94 -24.98
CA ASP A 345 -14.43 -11.84 -23.96
C ASP A 345 -13.59 -13.12 -23.90
N ASP A 346 -12.33 -12.97 -24.34
CA ASP A 346 -11.22 -13.89 -24.13
C ASP A 346 -11.25 -14.47 -22.70
N LYS A 347 -11.17 -15.81 -22.59
CA LYS A 347 -10.93 -16.60 -21.36
C LYS A 347 -11.22 -15.85 -20.05
N ASN A 348 -12.44 -15.99 -19.52
CA ASN A 348 -12.89 -15.36 -18.27
C ASN A 348 -11.77 -15.34 -17.20
N ALA A 349 -11.15 -14.17 -16.98
CA ALA A 349 -9.91 -14.04 -16.21
C ALA A 349 -10.02 -14.61 -14.78
N PHE A 350 -11.24 -14.62 -14.24
CA PHE A 350 -11.58 -15.21 -12.96
C PHE A 350 -11.38 -16.74 -12.88
N THR A 351 -11.41 -17.42 -14.02
CA THR A 351 -11.20 -18.89 -14.10
C THR A 351 -9.74 -19.29 -14.23
N LEU A 352 -8.83 -18.36 -14.58
CA LEU A 352 -7.40 -18.65 -14.78
C LEU A 352 -6.66 -19.03 -13.49
N CYS A 353 -7.24 -18.73 -12.33
CA CYS A 353 -6.67 -19.07 -11.03
C CYS A 353 -6.82 -20.58 -10.68
N HIS A 354 -7.59 -21.32 -11.46
CA HIS A 354 -7.84 -22.76 -11.28
C HIS A 354 -6.96 -23.59 -12.20
#